data_AF-A0A1P8FEE7-F1
#
_entry.id   AF-A0A1P8FEE7-F1
#
_cell.length_a   1.000
_cell.length_b   1.000
_cell.length_c   1.000
_cell.angle_alpha   90.00
_cell.angle_beta   90.00
_cell.angle_gamma   90.00
#
_symmetry.space_group_name_H-M   'P 1'
#
loop_
_entity.id
_entity.type
_entity.pdbx_description
1 polymer ?
#
loop_
_entity_poly.entity_id
_entity_poly.type
_entity_poly.pdbx_seq_one_letter_code
_entity_poly.pdbx_strand_id
1 'polypeptide(L)'
;MSRLALRIAVAAWLASAAFTASAVTIAVADGAPQISLRIGATGGTISLVTFAVAAATAGNGTPVVGTTNAAAGSAQGTFAACAANNVRVWARARSTVANSRTATLQVNSSGTMTSGANAIPFTDIDWITSAGPEIPSGSFSGSATQTLMSFMNSREVGMCLQFRFLNNTVYPAGTYNGQMTFNLNMP
;
A
#
# COMPACT_ATOMS: atom_id res chain seq x y z
N MET A 1 -51.17 7.17 2.76
CA MET A 1 -49.95 8.00 2.91
C MET A 1 -49.08 7.36 3.98
N SER A 2 -47.81 6.96 3.84
CA SER A 2 -46.94 6.61 2.72
C SER A 2 -45.76 5.88 3.36
N ARG A 3 -45.76 4.53 3.38
CA ARG A 3 -44.56 3.73 3.75
C ARG A 3 -43.42 3.89 2.73
N LEU A 4 -43.73 4.52 1.59
CA LEU A 4 -42.79 4.87 0.53
C LEU A 4 -41.92 6.09 0.91
N ALA A 5 -42.48 7.07 1.62
CA ALA A 5 -41.75 8.28 2.03
C ALA A 5 -40.61 7.98 3.03
N LEU A 6 -40.81 6.98 3.91
CA LEU A 6 -39.80 6.61 4.91
C LEU A 6 -38.61 5.83 4.30
N ARG A 7 -38.82 5.10 3.20
CA ARG A 7 -37.74 4.36 2.51
C ARG A 7 -36.82 5.28 1.69
N ILE A 8 -37.35 6.39 1.19
CA ILE A 8 -36.56 7.38 0.44
C ILE A 8 -35.62 8.17 1.38
N ALA A 9 -36.06 8.43 2.62
CA ALA A 9 -35.24 9.15 3.60
C ALA A 9 -33.99 8.39 4.06
N VAL A 10 -34.04 7.05 4.14
CA VAL A 10 -32.89 6.23 4.56
C VAL A 10 -31.87 6.07 3.43
N ALA A 11 -32.32 5.98 2.17
CA ALA A 11 -31.43 5.91 1.01
C ALA A 11 -30.66 7.23 0.78
N ALA A 12 -31.25 8.37 1.15
CA ALA A 12 -30.60 9.68 1.04
C ALA A 12 -29.52 9.93 2.10
N TRP A 13 -29.56 9.21 3.23
CA TRP A 13 -28.56 9.35 4.31
C TRP A 13 -27.29 8.51 4.09
N LEU A 14 -27.33 7.51 3.20
CA LEU A 14 -26.14 6.73 2.83
C LEU A 14 -25.31 7.36 1.69
N ALA A 15 -25.76 8.47 1.10
CA ALA A 15 -25.14 9.04 -0.11
C ALA A 15 -24.12 10.17 0.14
N SER A 16 -23.85 10.56 1.39
CA SER A 16 -23.09 11.79 1.67
C SER A 16 -21.73 11.61 2.35
N ALA A 17 -21.22 10.39 2.47
CA ALA A 17 -19.80 10.19 2.76
C ALA A 17 -18.96 10.28 1.46
N ALA A 18 -19.01 11.45 0.81
CA ALA A 18 -18.04 11.77 -0.23
C ALA A 18 -16.69 11.98 0.47
N PHE A 19 -15.87 10.92 0.53
CA PHE A 19 -14.47 11.08 0.87
C PHE A 19 -13.87 12.04 -0.14
N THR A 20 -13.44 13.21 0.33
CA THR A 20 -12.63 14.12 -0.49
C THR A 20 -11.31 13.40 -0.76
N ALA A 21 -11.21 12.80 -1.94
CA ALA A 21 -9.94 12.32 -2.46
C ALA A 21 -9.04 13.56 -2.65
N SER A 22 -8.25 13.90 -1.64
CA SER A 22 -7.28 14.98 -1.73
C SER A 22 -6.06 14.45 -2.46
N ALA A 23 -5.97 14.74 -3.76
CA ALA A 23 -4.79 14.45 -4.57
C ALA A 23 -3.68 15.47 -4.24
N VAL A 24 -2.56 15.03 -3.64
CA VAL A 24 -1.38 15.88 -3.48
C VAL A 24 -0.57 15.82 -4.79
N THR A 25 -0.44 16.97 -5.45
CA THR A 25 0.39 17.11 -6.65
C THR A 25 1.57 18.02 -6.33
N ILE A 26 2.75 17.42 -6.17
CA ILE A 26 3.99 18.19 -6.09
C ILE A 26 4.49 18.39 -7.52
N ALA A 27 4.45 19.64 -7.99
CA ALA A 27 5.11 20.02 -9.24
C ALA A 27 6.63 19.97 -9.01
N VAL A 28 7.28 18.99 -9.63
CA VAL A 28 8.75 18.94 -9.66
C VAL A 28 9.20 19.78 -10.86
N ALA A 29 10.17 20.66 -10.67
CA ALA A 29 10.69 21.44 -11.80
C ALA A 29 11.25 20.52 -12.90
N ASP A 30 11.05 20.92 -14.16
CA ASP A 30 11.56 20.22 -15.34
C ASP A 30 13.07 19.98 -15.26
N GLY A 31 13.52 18.86 -15.81
CA GLY A 31 14.93 18.51 -15.87
C GLY A 31 15.15 17.18 -16.57
N ALA A 32 16.41 16.74 -16.61
CA ALA A 32 16.78 15.46 -17.20
C ALA A 32 15.97 14.30 -16.59
N PRO A 33 15.61 13.27 -17.40
CA PRO A 33 14.89 12.10 -16.92
C PRO A 33 15.55 11.46 -15.70
N GLN A 34 14.84 11.42 -14.58
CA GLN A 34 15.31 10.83 -13.33
C GLN A 34 14.15 10.21 -12.56
N ILE A 35 14.39 9.05 -11.96
CA ILE A 35 13.49 8.44 -10.98
C ILE A 35 14.17 8.33 -9.62
N SER A 36 13.38 8.33 -8.56
CA SER A 36 13.84 8.04 -7.21
C SER A 36 12.75 7.28 -6.47
N LEU A 37 13.11 6.16 -5.87
CA LEU A 37 12.21 5.29 -5.10
C LEU A 37 12.75 5.15 -3.69
N ARG A 38 11.88 5.28 -2.71
CA ARG A 38 12.19 5.01 -1.31
C ARG A 38 11.10 4.15 -0.70
N ILE A 39 11.51 3.02 -0.13
CA ILE A 39 10.65 2.08 0.59
C ILE A 39 11.12 1.98 2.03
N GLY A 40 10.19 1.99 2.97
CA GLY A 40 10.46 1.77 4.40
C GLY A 40 10.71 3.03 5.22
N ALA A 41 11.01 2.82 6.50
CA ALA A 41 11.25 3.89 7.47
C ALA A 41 12.58 4.61 7.21
N THR A 42 12.74 5.80 7.80
CA THR A 42 14.01 6.54 7.75
C THR A 42 15.08 5.74 8.51
N GLY A 43 16.09 5.22 7.79
CA GLY A 43 17.24 4.52 8.39
C GLY A 43 17.38 3.02 8.08
N GLY A 44 16.46 2.41 7.31
CA GLY A 44 16.58 1.01 6.87
C GLY A 44 16.18 0.84 5.40
N THR A 45 16.87 -0.05 4.68
CA THR A 45 16.61 -0.33 3.24
C THR A 45 15.61 -1.47 3.03
N ILE A 46 15.26 -2.23 4.07
CA ILE A 46 14.34 -3.38 4.01
C ILE A 46 13.26 -3.22 5.08
N SER A 47 12.01 -3.16 4.63
CA SER A 47 10.84 -3.30 5.50
C SER A 47 10.53 -4.78 5.69
N LEU A 48 10.81 -5.31 6.88
CA LEU A 48 10.39 -6.65 7.26
C LEU A 48 8.93 -6.57 7.72
N VAL A 49 8.07 -7.40 7.15
CA VAL A 49 6.67 -7.57 7.60
C VAL A 49 6.55 -8.93 8.27
N THR A 50 6.03 -8.92 9.49
CA THR A 50 5.89 -10.10 10.33
C THR A 50 4.45 -10.26 10.77
N PHE A 51 3.89 -11.46 10.55
CA PHE A 51 2.56 -11.83 11.06
C PHE A 51 2.69 -12.94 12.10
N ALA A 52 2.07 -12.72 13.25
CA ALA A 52 1.90 -13.75 14.27
C ALA A 52 0.55 -14.44 14.06
N VAL A 53 0.57 -15.69 13.57
CA VAL A 53 -0.63 -16.51 13.45
C VAL A 53 -0.82 -17.28 14.75
N ALA A 54 -1.79 -16.89 15.57
CA ALA A 54 -2.09 -17.57 16.83
C ALA A 54 -2.97 -18.80 16.60
N ALA A 55 -2.63 -19.93 17.22
CA ALA A 55 -3.34 -21.20 17.05
C ALA A 55 -4.84 -21.11 17.35
N ALA A 56 -5.23 -20.27 18.32
CA ALA A 56 -6.62 -20.11 18.73
C ALA A 56 -7.49 -19.35 17.71
N THR A 57 -6.89 -18.65 16.75
CA THR A 57 -7.60 -17.76 15.83
C THR A 57 -7.23 -17.99 14.36
N ALA A 58 -6.47 -19.04 14.05
CA ALA A 58 -6.07 -19.36 12.69
C ALA A 58 -7.29 -19.74 11.82
N GLY A 59 -7.40 -19.12 10.65
CA GLY A 59 -8.47 -19.38 9.68
C GLY A 59 -9.86 -18.87 10.08
N ASN A 60 -9.96 -17.95 11.05
CA ASN A 60 -11.25 -17.42 11.50
C ASN A 60 -11.81 -16.26 10.62
N GLY A 61 -11.12 -15.92 9.54
CA GLY A 61 -11.50 -14.84 8.61
C GLY A 61 -11.34 -13.43 9.17
N THR A 62 -10.79 -13.27 10.38
CA THR A 62 -10.48 -11.95 10.95
C THR A 62 -9.07 -11.54 10.54
N PRO A 63 -8.90 -10.44 9.78
CA PRO A 63 -7.58 -10.03 9.32
C PRO A 63 -6.62 -9.74 10.47
N VAL A 64 -5.40 -10.27 10.37
CA VAL A 64 -4.31 -10.04 11.32
C VAL A 64 -3.44 -8.91 10.81
N VAL A 65 -3.34 -7.83 11.57
CA VAL A 65 -2.47 -6.70 11.22
C VAL A 65 -1.01 -7.11 11.38
N GLY A 66 -0.21 -6.85 10.36
CA GLY A 66 1.22 -7.12 10.36
C GLY A 66 1.97 -6.13 11.24
N THR A 67 3.02 -6.62 11.88
CA THR A 67 4.04 -5.77 12.51
C THR A 67 5.16 -5.55 11.51
N THR A 68 5.73 -4.34 11.51
CA THR A 68 6.88 -4.05 10.64
C THR A 68 7.99 -3.40 11.43
N ASN A 69 9.23 -3.50 10.95
CA ASN A 69 10.35 -2.74 11.53
C ASN A 69 10.31 -1.25 11.16
N ALA A 70 9.21 -0.76 10.55
CA ALA A 70 9.07 0.63 10.20
C ALA A 70 8.79 1.49 11.45
N ALA A 71 9.80 2.24 11.88
CA ALA A 71 9.63 3.30 12.85
C ALA A 71 8.66 4.37 12.33
N ALA A 72 7.99 5.07 13.25
CA ALA A 72 7.22 6.26 12.90
C ALA A 72 8.14 7.24 12.13
N GLY A 73 7.71 7.62 10.94
CA GLY A 73 8.48 8.51 10.07
C GLY A 73 8.11 9.98 10.32
N SER A 74 9.00 10.89 9.93
CA SER A 74 8.62 12.29 9.73
C SER A 74 7.80 12.47 8.45
N ALA A 75 7.06 13.57 8.35
CA ALA A 75 6.50 14.02 7.08
C ALA A 75 7.63 14.21 6.05
N GLN A 76 7.33 14.02 4.77
CA GLN A 76 8.28 14.24 3.67
C GLN A 76 7.61 15.13 2.62
N GLY A 77 8.11 16.35 2.46
CA GLY A 77 7.42 17.36 1.64
C GLY A 77 6.00 17.59 2.15
N THR A 78 5.01 17.43 1.28
CA THR A 78 3.57 17.57 1.58
C THR A 78 2.91 16.25 2.00
N PHE A 79 3.63 15.14 2.00
CA PHE A 79 3.11 13.84 2.41
C PHE A 79 3.22 13.69 3.93
N ALA A 80 2.11 13.31 4.56
CA ALA A 80 2.04 13.12 6.00
C ALA A 80 3.06 12.10 6.52
N ALA A 81 3.29 12.16 7.84
CA ALA A 81 4.08 11.18 8.56
C ALA A 81 3.41 9.80 8.53
N CYS A 82 4.19 8.73 8.34
CA CYS A 82 3.69 7.38 8.56
C CYS A 82 3.69 7.06 10.04
N ALA A 83 2.56 6.59 10.56
CA ALA A 83 2.49 6.00 11.89
C ALA A 83 3.43 4.79 11.98
N ALA A 84 3.83 4.43 13.20
CA ALA A 84 4.61 3.21 13.44
C ALA A 84 3.90 1.98 12.83
N ASN A 85 4.67 0.97 12.43
CA ASN A 85 4.21 -0.23 11.72
C ASN A 85 3.70 0.00 10.28
N ASN A 86 3.63 1.23 9.78
CA ASN A 86 3.25 1.50 8.39
C ASN A 86 4.49 1.68 7.52
N VAL A 87 4.52 1.02 6.36
CA VAL A 87 5.62 1.11 5.41
C VAL A 87 5.40 2.28 4.48
N ARG A 88 6.35 3.22 4.46
CA ARG A 88 6.34 4.32 3.50
C ARG A 88 6.71 3.82 2.11
N VAL A 89 5.92 4.20 1.12
CA VAL A 89 6.24 4.07 -0.30
C VAL A 89 6.24 5.46 -0.89
N TRP A 90 7.41 5.94 -1.33
CA TRP A 90 7.55 7.24 -1.97
C TRP A 90 8.29 7.08 -3.30
N ALA A 91 7.73 7.69 -4.32
CA ALA A 91 8.28 7.67 -5.66
C ALA A 91 8.29 9.08 -6.25
N ARG A 92 9.36 9.40 -6.97
CA ARG A 92 9.50 10.63 -7.73
C ARG A 92 9.94 10.29 -9.13
N ALA A 93 9.30 10.94 -10.10
CA ALA A 93 9.74 10.98 -11.47
C ALA A 93 9.95 12.42 -11.90
N ARG A 94 10.98 12.67 -12.71
CA ARG A 94 11.27 13.94 -13.33
C ARG A 94 11.42 13.70 -14.83
N SER A 95 10.73 14.49 -15.63
CA SER A 95 10.88 14.56 -17.08
C SER A 95 10.51 15.97 -17.56
N THR A 96 11.02 16.39 -18.71
CA THR A 96 10.62 17.67 -19.33
C THR A 96 9.17 17.60 -19.81
N VAL A 97 8.38 18.67 -19.69
CA VAL A 97 6.99 18.69 -20.19
C VAL A 97 6.93 18.39 -21.69
N ALA A 98 7.87 18.92 -22.47
CA ALA A 98 7.97 18.70 -23.92
C ALA A 98 8.22 17.23 -24.32
N ASN A 99 8.78 16.42 -23.41
CA ASN A 99 9.03 14.99 -23.60
C ASN A 99 8.59 14.23 -22.34
N SER A 100 7.30 14.28 -22.04
CA SER A 100 6.76 13.59 -20.86
C SER A 100 6.98 12.07 -20.96
N ARG A 101 7.28 11.46 -19.82
CA ARG A 101 7.47 10.02 -19.66
C ARG A 101 6.53 9.52 -18.57
N THR A 102 6.09 8.28 -18.73
CA THR A 102 5.24 7.61 -17.74
C THR A 102 6.12 6.80 -16.80
N ALA A 103 6.08 7.14 -15.51
CA ALA A 103 6.64 6.32 -14.46
C ALA A 103 5.58 5.33 -13.96
N THR A 104 5.96 4.06 -13.81
CA THR A 104 5.10 2.98 -13.34
C THR A 104 5.72 2.35 -12.12
N LEU A 105 4.96 2.35 -11.02
CA LEU A 105 5.34 1.68 -9.78
C LEU A 105 4.74 0.27 -9.77
N GLN A 106 5.60 -0.72 -9.58
CA GLN A 106 5.25 -2.12 -9.55
C GLN A 106 5.73 -2.78 -8.26
N VAL A 107 5.08 -3.88 -7.89
CA VAL A 107 5.52 -4.76 -6.81
C VAL A 107 5.67 -6.20 -7.32
N ASN A 108 6.73 -6.86 -6.88
CA ASN A 108 6.91 -8.29 -7.02
C ASN A 108 6.41 -8.98 -5.74
N SER A 109 5.37 -9.80 -5.90
CA SER A 109 4.73 -10.59 -4.86
C SER A 109 4.72 -12.09 -5.18
N SER A 110 5.57 -12.58 -6.11
CA SER A 110 5.60 -14.00 -6.49
C SER A 110 6.22 -14.94 -5.45
N GLY A 111 6.73 -14.38 -4.36
CA GLY A 111 7.26 -15.15 -3.23
C GLY A 111 6.18 -15.62 -2.26
N THR A 112 6.63 -16.06 -1.09
CA THR A 112 5.79 -16.47 0.03
C THR A 112 6.37 -15.92 1.33
N MET A 113 5.55 -15.85 2.37
CA MET A 113 6.00 -15.66 3.74
C MET A 113 6.28 -17.01 4.38
N THR A 114 7.38 -17.16 5.11
CA THR A 114 7.81 -18.45 5.64
C THR A 114 7.94 -18.47 7.16
N SER A 115 7.64 -19.64 7.74
CA SER A 115 7.85 -19.97 9.15
C SER A 115 8.28 -21.44 9.25
N GLY A 116 9.59 -21.70 9.26
CA GLY A 116 10.13 -23.07 9.14
C GLY A 116 9.79 -23.67 7.78
N ALA A 117 9.14 -24.85 7.77
CA ALA A 117 8.68 -25.52 6.55
C ALA A 117 7.32 -24.99 6.03
N ASN A 118 6.66 -24.12 6.78
CA ASN A 118 5.32 -23.62 6.44
C ASN A 118 5.42 -22.32 5.62
N ALA A 119 4.50 -22.14 4.68
CA ALA A 119 4.46 -20.96 3.83
C ALA A 119 3.04 -20.38 3.68
N ILE A 120 2.93 -19.06 3.66
CA ILE A 120 1.72 -18.30 3.32
C ILE A 120 1.99 -17.57 1.99
N PRO A 121 1.18 -17.76 0.94
CA PRO A 121 1.34 -17.03 -0.31
C PRO A 121 0.99 -15.56 -0.11
N PHE A 122 1.66 -14.66 -0.83
CA PHE A 122 1.33 -13.23 -0.71
C PHE A 122 -0.09 -12.88 -1.16
N THR A 123 -0.77 -13.75 -1.92
CA THR A 123 -2.19 -13.59 -2.27
C THR A 123 -3.12 -13.51 -1.06
N ASP A 124 -2.67 -13.99 0.10
CA ASP A 124 -3.41 -13.92 1.38
C ASP A 124 -3.10 -12.64 2.17
N ILE A 125 -2.31 -11.73 1.58
CA ILE A 125 -1.91 -10.47 2.18
C ILE A 125 -2.55 -9.32 1.40
N ASP A 126 -3.14 -8.38 2.15
CA ASP A 126 -3.63 -7.11 1.63
C ASP A 126 -2.90 -5.92 2.26
N TRP A 127 -3.18 -4.73 1.73
CA TRP A 127 -2.77 -3.49 2.37
C TRP A 127 -3.91 -2.48 2.43
N ILE A 128 -3.88 -1.68 3.49
CA ILE A 128 -4.66 -0.45 3.61
C ILE A 128 -3.71 0.74 3.48
N THR A 129 -4.10 1.71 2.66
CA THR A 129 -3.42 3.01 2.59
C THR A 129 -3.93 3.91 3.72
N SER A 130 -3.04 4.32 4.62
CA SER A 130 -3.40 5.09 5.82
C SER A 130 -3.14 6.59 5.71
N ALA A 131 -2.31 7.02 4.74
CA ALA A 131 -2.03 8.42 4.47
C ALA A 131 -1.61 8.59 3.01
N GLY A 132 -2.23 9.53 2.29
CA GLY A 132 -1.94 9.82 0.88
C GLY A 132 -2.96 9.19 -0.09
N PRO A 133 -3.31 9.89 -1.18
CA PRO A 133 -4.35 9.47 -2.13
C PRO A 133 -3.84 8.60 -3.29
N GLU A 134 -2.52 8.43 -3.49
CA GLU A 134 -2.02 8.04 -4.81
C GLU A 134 -2.05 6.52 -5.08
N ILE A 135 -1.72 5.69 -4.09
CA ILE A 135 -1.83 4.22 -4.21
C ILE A 135 -3.08 3.80 -3.43
N PRO A 136 -4.09 3.25 -4.11
CA PRO A 136 -5.28 2.75 -3.44
C PRO A 136 -4.94 1.51 -2.60
N SER A 137 -5.74 1.27 -1.56
CA SER A 137 -5.75 -0.01 -0.85
C SER A 137 -6.00 -1.16 -1.82
N GLY A 138 -5.42 -2.33 -1.57
CA GLY A 138 -5.50 -3.46 -2.48
C GLY A 138 -4.95 -4.75 -1.89
N SER A 139 -4.89 -5.79 -2.71
CA SER A 139 -4.33 -7.10 -2.35
C SER A 139 -3.24 -7.52 -3.35
N PHE A 140 -2.32 -8.36 -2.90
CA PHE A 140 -1.29 -8.87 -3.80
C PHE A 140 -1.85 -9.95 -4.73
N SER A 141 -1.38 -9.94 -5.97
CA SER A 141 -1.82 -10.92 -6.97
C SER A 141 -0.98 -12.19 -7.00
N GLY A 142 0.13 -12.26 -6.27
CA GLY A 142 1.10 -13.35 -6.37
C GLY A 142 1.96 -13.29 -7.64
N SER A 143 1.90 -12.19 -8.39
CA SER A 143 2.67 -11.98 -9.63
C SER A 143 4.06 -11.42 -9.35
N ALA A 144 5.01 -11.76 -10.23
CA ALA A 144 6.33 -11.14 -10.26
C ALA A 144 6.25 -9.65 -10.65
N THR A 145 5.17 -9.25 -11.33
CA THR A 145 4.89 -7.87 -11.73
C THR A 145 3.42 -7.54 -11.51
N GLN A 146 3.14 -6.79 -10.44
CA GLN A 146 1.84 -6.16 -10.20
C GLN A 146 1.99 -4.65 -10.25
N THR A 147 1.31 -4.00 -11.18
CA THR A 147 1.28 -2.53 -11.25
C THR A 147 0.41 -1.98 -10.12
N LEU A 148 0.97 -1.07 -9.32
CA LEU A 148 0.24 -0.37 -8.25
C LEU A 148 -0.33 0.95 -8.75
N MET A 149 0.46 1.71 -9.53
CA MET A 149 0.01 2.94 -10.17
C MET A 149 0.97 3.37 -11.28
N SER A 150 0.51 4.31 -12.12
CA SER A 150 1.34 5.04 -13.08
C SER A 150 1.07 6.54 -12.98
N PHE A 151 2.10 7.34 -13.24
CA PHE A 151 1.98 8.80 -13.28
C PHE A 151 2.93 9.39 -14.32
N MET A 152 2.55 10.54 -14.87
CA MET A 152 3.29 11.26 -15.91
C MET A 152 3.85 12.58 -15.38
N ASN A 153 4.73 13.19 -16.18
CA ASN A 153 5.38 14.47 -15.91
C ASN A 153 6.32 14.43 -14.68
N SER A 154 6.91 15.58 -14.38
CA SER A 154 7.69 15.78 -13.16
C SER A 154 6.77 15.83 -11.93
N ARG A 155 6.68 14.71 -11.21
CA ARG A 155 5.76 14.52 -10.08
C ARG A 155 6.37 13.63 -8.99
N GLU A 156 5.97 13.90 -7.74
CA GLU A 156 6.17 13.01 -6.59
C GLU A 156 4.84 12.40 -6.13
N VAL A 157 4.91 11.19 -5.61
CA VAL A 157 3.78 10.43 -5.02
C VAL A 157 4.26 9.74 -3.74
N GLY A 158 3.41 9.62 -2.73
CA GLY A 158 3.85 9.09 -1.44
C GLY A 158 2.72 8.69 -0.51
N MET A 159 2.80 7.49 0.04
CA MET A 159 1.82 6.99 0.99
C MET A 159 2.39 6.04 2.04
N CYS A 160 1.55 5.70 3.01
CA CYS A 160 1.84 4.75 4.08
C CYS A 160 0.94 3.52 3.91
N LEU A 161 1.56 2.34 3.81
CA LEU A 161 0.88 1.06 3.64
C LEU A 161 0.90 0.28 4.96
N GLN A 162 -0.26 -0.20 5.39
CA GLN A 162 -0.40 -1.16 6.49
C GLN A 162 -0.78 -2.52 5.91
N PHE A 163 0.05 -3.54 6.11
CA PHE A 163 -0.21 -4.88 5.61
C PHE A 163 -1.06 -5.70 6.57
N ARG A 164 -1.95 -6.54 6.04
CA ARG A 164 -2.76 -7.47 6.82
C ARG A 164 -2.79 -8.83 6.18
N PHE A 165 -2.72 -9.86 7.00
CA PHE A 165 -2.99 -11.23 6.60
C PHE A 165 -4.50 -11.47 6.70
N LEU A 166 -5.14 -11.90 5.61
CA LEU A 166 -6.59 -12.06 5.53
C LEU A 166 -7.14 -13.11 6.50
N ASN A 167 -6.33 -14.13 6.85
CA ASN A 167 -6.70 -15.19 7.78
C ASN A 167 -7.94 -16.01 7.36
N ASN A 168 -8.17 -16.13 6.05
CA ASN A 168 -9.26 -16.93 5.47
C ASN A 168 -8.88 -18.42 5.31
N THR A 169 -7.58 -18.71 5.25
CA THR A 169 -7.04 -20.06 5.15
C THR A 169 -6.33 -20.44 6.45
N VAL A 170 -6.52 -21.69 6.88
CA VAL A 170 -5.88 -22.20 8.10
C VAL A 170 -4.41 -22.52 7.79
N TYR A 171 -3.50 -21.77 8.42
CA TYR A 171 -2.08 -22.08 8.46
C TYR A 171 -1.64 -22.48 9.87
N PRO A 172 -0.59 -23.30 10.00
CA PRO A 172 0.00 -23.59 11.30
C PRO A 172 0.36 -22.32 12.07
N ALA A 173 0.24 -22.36 13.40
CA ALA A 173 0.66 -21.25 14.22
C ALA A 173 2.16 -20.99 14.07
N GLY A 174 2.55 -19.72 14.02
CA GLY A 174 3.93 -19.35 13.76
C GLY A 174 4.12 -17.87 13.50
N THR A 175 5.39 -17.50 13.33
CA THR A 175 5.81 -16.15 12.95
C THR A 175 6.29 -16.18 11.51
N TYR A 176 5.48 -15.63 10.62
CA TYR A 176 5.75 -15.65 9.19
C TYR A 176 6.45 -14.37 8.77
N ASN A 177 7.57 -14.52 8.06
CA ASN A 177 8.38 -13.41 7.54
C ASN A 177 8.40 -13.47 6.01
N GLY A 178 8.30 -12.31 5.37
CA GLY A 178 8.33 -12.22 3.92
C GLY A 178 8.94 -10.91 3.47
N GLN A 179 9.46 -10.91 2.24
CA GLN A 179 10.00 -9.74 1.58
C GLN A 179 9.29 -9.55 0.23
N MET A 180 8.94 -8.31 -0.07
CA MET A 180 8.45 -7.88 -1.38
C MET A 180 9.40 -6.83 -1.94
N THR A 181 9.48 -6.77 -3.26
CA THR A 181 10.33 -5.79 -3.95
C THR A 181 9.47 -4.84 -4.74
N PHE A 182 9.64 -3.54 -4.50
CA PHE A 182 8.99 -2.48 -5.26
C PHE A 182 9.97 -1.95 -6.29
N ASN A 183 9.50 -1.80 -7.52
CA ASN A 183 10.26 -1.29 -8.65
C ASN A 183 9.56 -0.08 -9.23
N LEU A 184 10.33 0.96 -9.54
CA LEU A 184 9.86 2.13 -10.27
C LEU A 184 10.54 2.14 -11.64
N ASN A 185 9.75 2.15 -12.70
CA ASN A 185 10.23 2.09 -14.07
C ASN A 185 9.74 3.30 -14.85
N MET A 186 10.64 3.99 -15.53
CA MET A 186 10.32 5.09 -16.43
C MET A 186 11.19 4.94 -17.68
N PRO A 187 10.62 4.60 -18.85
CA PRO A 187 11.35 4.40 -20.09
C PRO A 187 11.94 5.71 -20.62
#